data_AF-A0AAD8EDG1-F1
#
_entry.id   AF-A0AAD8EDG1-F1
#
_cell.length_a   1.000
_cell.length_b   1.000
_cell.length_c   1.000
_cell.angle_alpha   90.00
_cell.angle_beta   90.00
_cell.angle_gamma   90.00
#
_symmetry.space_group_name_H-M   'P 1'
#
loop_
_entity.id
_entity.type
_entity.pdbx_description
1 polymer ?
#
loop_
_entity_poly.entity_id
_entity_poly.type
_entity_poly.pdbx_seq_one_letter_code
_entity_poly.pdbx_strand_id
1 'polypeptide(L)'
;NNTGRLPKLSKNIEMLKTVSKNYCWFLLSYIFLIIAFAFSFYRLLHKKNEGKNGFYMTPWLAILKTFVMMMGEFEASNFLPHIRNSENAVTCFWLFSLFVFLIAMVLLNLLTGLAVSDTHTIKANARQL
;
A
#
# COMPACT_ATOMS: atom_id res chain seq x y z
N ASN A 1 -13.22 30.87 27.49
CA ASN A 1 -13.14 32.02 26.57
C ASN A 1 -11.68 32.37 26.37
N ASN A 2 -11.09 32.05 25.21
CA ASN A 2 -9.85 32.61 24.64
C ASN A 2 -9.21 31.61 23.67
N THR A 3 -9.36 31.85 22.37
CA THR A 3 -8.21 32.11 21.47
C THR A 3 -8.74 32.40 20.07
N GLY A 4 -8.81 33.69 19.73
CA GLY A 4 -8.93 34.16 18.36
C GLY A 4 -7.65 33.92 17.57
N ARG A 5 -7.38 32.67 17.18
CA ARG A 5 -6.30 32.33 16.23
C ARG A 5 -6.93 31.85 14.94
N LEU A 6 -6.96 32.76 13.95
CA LEU A 6 -7.12 32.50 12.52
C LEU A 6 -8.19 31.43 12.18
N PRO A 7 -9.49 31.80 12.11
CA PRO A 7 -10.59 30.89 11.80
C PRO A 7 -10.43 30.09 10.49
N LYS A 8 -9.55 30.53 9.58
CA LYS A 8 -9.16 29.80 8.37
C LYS A 8 -8.25 28.58 8.68
N LEU A 9 -7.33 28.69 9.64
CA LEU A 9 -6.42 27.61 10.02
C LEU A 9 -7.15 26.49 10.78
N SER A 10 -8.02 26.84 11.72
CA SER A 10 -8.80 25.87 12.49
C SER A 10 -9.71 25.04 11.60
N LYS A 11 -10.40 25.67 10.63
CA LYS A 11 -11.23 24.96 9.65
C LYS A 11 -10.43 24.01 8.76
N ASN A 12 -9.24 24.42 8.29
CA ASN A 12 -8.37 23.58 7.46
C ASN A 12 -7.82 22.37 8.23
N ILE A 13 -7.44 22.57 9.51
CA ILE A 13 -6.95 21.48 10.37
C ILE A 13 -8.07 20.47 10.66
N GLU A 14 -9.29 20.94 10.89
CA GLU A 14 -10.44 20.05 11.15
C GLU A 14 -10.84 19.23 9.92
N MET A 15 -10.82 19.86 8.73
CA MET A 15 -11.04 19.19 7.46
C MET A 15 -9.95 18.15 7.17
N LEU A 16 -8.67 18.53 7.36
CA LEU A 16 -7.52 17.62 7.24
C LEU A 16 -7.61 16.44 8.20
N LYS A 17 -8.02 16.66 9.45
CA LYS A 17 -8.19 15.61 10.46
C LYS A 17 -9.28 14.62 10.04
N THR A 18 -10.39 15.12 9.51
CA THR A 18 -11.53 14.30 9.07
C THR A 18 -11.14 13.46 7.85
N VAL A 19 -10.49 14.06 6.86
CA VAL A 19 -9.99 13.38 5.66
C VAL A 19 -8.92 12.36 6.04
N SER A 20 -7.93 12.74 6.85
CA SER A 20 -6.87 11.83 7.34
C SER A 20 -7.43 10.64 8.10
N LYS A 21 -8.48 10.83 8.91
CA LYS A 21 -9.11 9.73 9.65
C LYS A 21 -9.81 8.74 8.71
N ASN A 22 -10.52 9.25 7.71
CA ASN A 22 -11.16 8.43 6.69
C ASN A 22 -10.09 7.63 5.89
N TYR A 23 -9.01 8.31 5.51
CA TYR A 23 -7.83 7.70 4.88
C TYR A 23 -7.22 6.59 5.71
N CYS A 24 -7.00 6.85 7.00
CA CYS A 24 -6.39 5.88 7.89
C CYS A 24 -7.23 4.60 7.94
N TRP A 25 -8.57 4.71 7.94
CA TRP A 25 -9.48 3.57 7.89
C TRP A 25 -9.36 2.75 6.59
N PHE A 26 -9.27 3.42 5.43
CA PHE A 26 -9.04 2.76 4.14
C PHE A 26 -7.66 2.08 4.09
N LEU A 27 -6.61 2.76 4.56
CA LEU A 27 -5.25 2.22 4.66
C LEU A 27 -5.19 1.01 5.61
N LEU A 28 -5.98 1.02 6.68
CA LEU A 28 -6.02 -0.10 7.63
C LEU A 28 -6.55 -1.39 6.99
N SER A 29 -7.58 -1.26 6.15
CA SER A 29 -8.08 -2.39 5.35
C SER A 29 -7.03 -2.90 4.36
N TYR A 30 -6.17 -2.01 3.88
CA TYR A 30 -5.07 -2.35 2.98
C TYR A 30 -3.90 -3.07 3.68
N ILE A 31 -3.60 -2.72 4.93
CA ILE A 31 -2.59 -3.42 5.74
C ILE A 31 -2.95 -4.91 5.84
N PHE A 32 -4.23 -5.26 5.97
CA PHE A 32 -4.66 -6.66 5.97
C PHE A 32 -4.31 -7.39 4.67
N LEU A 33 -4.51 -6.74 3.52
CA LEU A 33 -4.13 -7.28 2.21
C LEU A 33 -2.60 -7.41 2.08
N ILE A 34 -1.83 -6.39 2.48
CA ILE A 34 -0.36 -6.43 2.47
C ILE A 34 0.14 -7.62 3.30
N ILE A 35 -0.41 -7.82 4.49
CA ILE A 35 -0.04 -8.93 5.37
C ILE A 35 -0.38 -10.28 4.71
N ALA A 36 -1.56 -10.42 4.09
CA ALA A 36 -1.95 -11.64 3.39
C ALA A 36 -1.00 -11.98 2.22
N PHE A 37 -0.60 -10.98 1.42
CA PHE A 37 0.39 -11.16 0.36
C PHE A 37 1.78 -11.47 0.93
N ALA A 38 2.21 -10.79 1.99
CA ALA A 38 3.47 -11.05 2.66
C ALA A 38 3.57 -12.50 3.19
N PHE A 39 2.50 -13.01 3.81
CA PHE A 39 2.42 -14.41 4.24
C PHE A 39 2.42 -15.39 3.06
N SER A 40 1.74 -15.04 1.97
CA SER A 40 1.72 -15.85 0.74
C SER A 40 3.12 -15.96 0.13
N PHE A 41 3.83 -14.83 0.00
CA PHE A 41 5.21 -14.79 -0.47
C PHE A 41 6.15 -15.50 0.50
N TYR A 42 5.99 -15.32 1.80
CA TYR A 42 6.75 -16.05 2.82
C TYR A 42 6.57 -17.55 2.62
N ARG A 43 5.33 -18.09 2.63
CA ARG A 43 5.11 -19.53 2.47
C ARG A 43 5.70 -20.07 1.16
N LEU A 44 5.54 -19.33 0.07
CA LEU A 44 5.94 -19.76 -1.27
C LEU A 44 7.47 -19.71 -1.49
N LEU A 45 8.16 -18.77 -0.84
CA LEU A 45 9.59 -18.52 -1.02
C LEU A 45 10.46 -18.98 0.17
N HIS A 46 9.87 -19.25 1.34
CA HIS A 46 10.58 -19.67 2.56
C HIS A 46 11.13 -21.10 2.43
N LYS A 47 10.32 -22.05 1.96
CA LYS A 47 10.64 -23.49 1.87
C LYS A 47 11.86 -23.83 0.99
N LYS A 48 12.36 -22.86 0.20
CA LYS A 48 13.50 -23.05 -0.72
C LYS A 48 14.69 -22.14 -0.43
N ASN A 49 14.59 -21.30 0.60
CA ASN A 49 15.65 -20.39 1.03
C ASN A 49 16.44 -20.89 2.23
N GLU A 50 16.09 -22.05 2.79
CA GLU A 50 16.80 -22.66 3.92
C GLU A 50 18.31 -22.76 3.61
N GLY A 51 19.09 -21.77 4.07
CA GLY A 51 20.53 -21.67 3.84
C GLY A 51 21.05 -20.44 3.08
N LYS A 52 20.21 -19.56 2.51
CA LYS A 52 20.66 -18.30 1.88
C LYS A 52 20.13 -17.09 2.63
N ASN A 53 21.00 -16.10 2.92
CA ASN A 53 20.70 -14.84 3.60
C ASN A 53 19.66 -14.00 2.84
N GLY A 54 18.39 -14.39 2.92
CA GLY A 54 17.30 -13.82 2.16
C GLY A 54 16.20 -13.22 3.03
N PHE A 55 15.53 -12.21 2.50
CA PHE A 55 14.41 -11.49 3.14
C PHE A 55 13.21 -12.38 3.54
N TYR A 56 13.17 -13.66 3.15
CA TYR A 56 12.07 -14.59 3.45
C TYR A 56 12.41 -15.58 4.58
N MET A 57 13.49 -15.35 5.32
CA MET A 57 13.88 -16.18 6.48
C MET A 57 12.92 -16.03 7.65
N THR A 58 12.51 -14.81 7.96
CA THR A 58 11.59 -14.53 9.07
C THR A 58 10.33 -13.86 8.55
N PRO A 59 9.16 -14.11 9.17
CA PRO A 59 7.89 -13.50 8.76
C PRO A 59 7.96 -11.97 8.75
N TRP A 60 8.68 -11.37 9.70
CA TRP A 60 8.85 -9.93 9.81
C TRP A 60 9.65 -9.33 8.64
N LEU A 61 10.77 -9.96 8.23
CA LEU A 61 11.52 -9.50 7.06
C LEU A 61 10.72 -9.64 5.77
N ALA A 62 9.87 -10.68 5.65
CA ALA A 62 9.01 -10.87 4.49
C ALA A 62 7.95 -9.76 4.38
N ILE A 63 7.39 -9.33 5.51
CA ILE A 63 6.49 -8.16 5.57
C ILE A 63 7.22 -6.90 5.12
N LEU A 64 8.41 -6.61 5.67
CA LEU A 64 9.21 -5.44 5.27
C LEU A 64 9.57 -5.47 3.78
N LYS A 65 9.96 -6.63 3.24
CA LYS A 65 10.26 -6.78 1.81
C LYS A 65 9.02 -6.53 0.95
N THR A 66 7.84 -6.97 1.40
CA THR A 66 6.56 -6.71 0.71
C THR A 66 6.21 -5.22 0.73
N PHE A 67 6.49 -4.50 1.82
CA PHE A 67 6.34 -3.04 1.88
C PHE A 67 7.29 -2.30 0.92
N VAL A 68 8.54 -2.74 0.82
CA VAL A 68 9.50 -2.18 -0.14
C VAL A 68 9.03 -2.44 -1.58
N MET A 69 8.55 -3.66 -1.88
CA MET A 69 7.95 -3.98 -3.18
C MET A 69 6.69 -3.16 -3.48
N MET A 70 5.89 -2.82 -2.47
CA MET A 70 4.73 -1.93 -2.63
C MET A 70 5.14 -0.52 -3.09
N MET A 71 6.29 -0.02 -2.64
CA MET A 71 6.80 1.29 -3.07
C MET A 71 7.37 1.27 -4.50
N GLY A 72 7.32 0.13 -5.19
CA GLY A 72 7.80 -0.03 -6.57
C GLY A 72 9.24 -0.53 -6.68
N GLU A 73 9.88 -0.83 -5.54
CA GLU A 73 11.24 -1.36 -5.51
C GLU A 73 11.24 -2.86 -5.85
N PHE A 74 11.28 -3.16 -7.14
CA PHE A 74 11.35 -4.52 -7.69
C PHE A 74 12.78 -4.88 -8.08
N GLU A 75 13.49 -5.59 -7.21
CA GLU A 75 14.77 -6.21 -7.56
C GLU A 75 14.53 -7.48 -8.41
N ALA A 76 14.33 -7.30 -9.72
CA ALA A 76 14.14 -8.39 -10.67
C ALA A 76 15.31 -9.40 -10.63
N SER A 77 16.54 -8.92 -10.39
CA SER A 77 17.74 -9.75 -10.26
C SER A 77 17.69 -10.72 -9.08
N ASN A 78 17.04 -10.36 -7.98
CA ASN A 78 16.89 -11.19 -6.79
C ASN A 78 15.61 -12.03 -6.84
N PHE A 79 14.59 -11.56 -7.56
CA PHE A 79 13.27 -12.18 -7.59
C PHE A 79 13.10 -13.23 -8.69
N LEU A 80 13.64 -12.98 -9.89
CA LEU A 80 13.49 -13.88 -11.04
C LEU A 80 14.14 -15.27 -10.83
N PRO A 81 15.34 -15.38 -10.21
CA PRO A 81 15.92 -16.68 -9.87
C PRO A 81 15.07 -17.44 -8.83
N HIS A 82 14.40 -16.70 -7.94
CA HIS A 82 13.50 -17.26 -6.94
C HIS A 82 12.23 -17.84 -7.55
N ILE A 83 11.64 -17.15 -8.53
CA ILE A 83 10.50 -17.67 -9.29
C ILE A 83 10.92 -18.90 -10.10
N ARG A 84 12.04 -18.83 -10.82
CA ARG A 84 12.49 -19.93 -11.69
C ARG A 84 12.82 -21.20 -10.91
N ASN A 85 13.32 -21.05 -9.69
CA ASN A 85 13.59 -22.17 -8.80
C ASN A 85 12.35 -22.59 -8.00
N SER A 86 11.19 -21.93 -8.08
CA SER A 86 9.97 -22.38 -7.39
C SER A 86 9.39 -23.63 -8.06
N GLU A 87 8.93 -24.62 -7.27
CA GLU A 87 8.15 -25.75 -7.80
C GLU A 87 6.88 -25.28 -8.52
N ASN A 88 6.34 -24.14 -8.09
CA ASN A 88 5.13 -23.53 -8.63
C ASN A 88 5.45 -22.13 -9.20
N ALA A 89 6.40 -22.06 -10.14
CA ALA A 89 6.80 -20.82 -10.80
C ALA A 89 5.62 -20.04 -11.38
N VAL A 90 4.64 -20.76 -11.94
CA VAL A 90 3.39 -20.18 -12.48
C VAL A 90 2.57 -19.49 -11.39
N THR A 91 2.40 -20.14 -10.22
CA THR A 91 1.68 -19.55 -9.08
C THR A 91 2.41 -18.33 -8.54
N CYS A 92 3.74 -18.36 -8.42
CA CYS A 92 4.53 -17.18 -8.05
C CYS A 92 4.27 -16.01 -9.01
N PHE A 93 4.30 -16.28 -10.32
CA PHE A 93 4.13 -15.26 -11.35
C PHE A 93 2.74 -14.61 -11.27
N TRP A 94 1.67 -15.41 -11.21
CA TRP A 94 0.32 -14.88 -11.09
C TRP A 94 0.10 -14.12 -9.78
N LEU A 95 0.59 -14.63 -8.65
CA LEU A 95 0.44 -13.99 -7.36
C LEU A 95 1.19 -12.65 -7.29
N PHE A 96 2.38 -12.60 -7.88
CA PHE A 96 3.15 -11.35 -8.01
C PHE A 96 2.47 -10.35 -8.97
N SER A 97 2.01 -10.80 -10.14
CA SER A 97 1.33 -9.94 -11.11
C SER A 97 0.03 -9.36 -10.52
N LEU A 98 -0.74 -10.17 -9.78
CA LEU A 98 -1.91 -9.71 -9.03
C LEU A 98 -1.54 -8.70 -7.95
N PHE A 99 -0.45 -8.91 -7.21
CA PHE A 99 0.06 -7.95 -6.22
C PHE A 99 0.40 -6.61 -6.88
N VAL A 100 1.20 -6.61 -7.95
CA VAL A 100 1.57 -5.37 -8.67
C VAL A 100 0.34 -4.67 -9.24
N PHE A 101 -0.60 -5.42 -9.82
CA PHE A 101 -1.86 -4.89 -10.32
C PHE A 101 -2.68 -4.25 -9.20
N LEU A 102 -2.83 -4.89 -8.04
CA LEU A 102 -3.55 -4.32 -6.90
C LEU A 102 -2.86 -3.07 -6.34
N ILE A 103 -1.54 -3.04 -6.31
CA ILE A 103 -0.78 -1.85 -5.89
C ILE A 103 -1.04 -0.70 -6.88
N ALA A 104 -0.85 -0.96 -8.19
CA ALA A 104 -1.03 0.05 -9.23
C ALA A 104 -2.49 0.52 -9.39
N MET A 105 -3.46 -0.40 -9.40
CA MET A 105 -4.89 -0.10 -9.59
C MET A 105 -5.59 0.38 -8.33
N VAL A 106 -5.07 0.14 -7.13
CA VAL A 106 -5.76 0.54 -5.90
C VAL A 106 -5.06 1.71 -5.22
N LEU A 107 -3.74 1.73 -5.05
CA LEU A 107 -3.07 2.87 -4.41
C LEU A 107 -3.13 4.14 -5.27
N LEU A 108 -2.77 4.04 -6.56
CA LEU A 108 -2.77 5.21 -7.45
C LEU A 108 -4.20 5.71 -7.71
N ASN A 109 -5.17 4.80 -7.88
CA ASN A 109 -6.57 5.17 -8.08
C ASN A 109 -7.27 5.70 -6.83
N LEU A 110 -6.84 5.29 -5.62
CA LEU A 110 -7.33 5.91 -4.38
C LEU A 110 -6.76 7.32 -4.22
N LEU A 111 -5.47 7.52 -4.53
CA LEU A 111 -4.82 8.83 -4.50
C LEU A 111 -5.42 9.79 -5.54
N THR A 112 -5.61 9.35 -6.78
CA THR A 112 -6.25 10.17 -7.83
C THR A 112 -7.75 10.33 -7.59
N GLY A 113 -8.45 9.26 -7.15
CA GLY A 113 -9.88 9.31 -6.81
C GLY A 113 -10.18 10.28 -5.67
N LEU A 114 -9.27 10.40 -4.70
CA LEU A 114 -9.43 11.36 -3.63
C LEU A 114 -9.00 12.78 -4.01
N ALA A 115 -7.92 12.94 -4.78
CA ALA A 115 -7.59 14.24 -5.37
C ALA A 115 -8.77 14.79 -6.21
N VAL A 116 -9.45 13.91 -6.94
CA VAL A 116 -10.67 14.23 -7.69
C VAL A 116 -11.84 14.54 -6.72
N SER A 117 -12.09 13.73 -5.70
CA SER A 117 -13.12 14.00 -4.68
C SER A 117 -12.95 15.37 -4.01
N ASP A 118 -11.72 15.75 -3.69
CA ASP A 118 -11.40 17.05 -3.12
C ASP A 118 -11.70 18.18 -4.11
N THR A 119 -11.39 18.02 -5.41
CA THR A 119 -11.78 19.01 -6.45
C THR A 119 -13.30 19.15 -6.62
N HIS A 120 -14.07 18.07 -6.47
CA HIS A 120 -15.53 18.11 -6.53
C HIS A 120 -16.12 18.87 -5.33
N THR A 121 -15.56 18.66 -4.13
CA THR A 121 -16.00 19.32 -2.90
C THR A 121 -15.71 20.83 -2.92
N ILE A 122 -14.59 21.24 -3.52
CA ILE A 122 -14.24 22.65 -3.71
C ILE A 122 -15.17 23.34 -4.72
N LYS A 123 -15.50 22.67 -5.85
CA LYS A 123 -16.41 23.21 -6.88
C LYS A 123 -17.86 23.33 -6.39
N ALA A 124 -18.32 22.44 -5.52
CA ALA A 124 -19.68 22.49 -4.97
C ALA A 124 -19.88 23.70 -4.03
N ASN A 125 -18.90 23.96 -3.15
CA ASN A 125 -18.95 25.11 -2.24
C ASN A 125 -18.83 26.47 -2.98
N ALA A 126 -18.12 26.51 -4.11
CA ALA A 126 -17.96 27.72 -4.91
C ALA A 126 -19.22 28.11 -5.73
N ARG A 127 -20.20 27.20 -5.89
CA ARG A 127 -21.50 27.51 -6.55
C ARG A 127 -22.60 27.91 -5.57
N GLN A 128 -22.36 27.76 -4.27
CA GLN A 128 -23.30 28.15 -3.21
C GLN A 128 -22.96 29.51 -2.58
N LEU A 129 -21.89 30.15 -3.07
CA LEU A 129 -21.56 31.56 -2.89
C LEU A 129 -21.86 32.30 -4.19
#